data_AF-A0AAV4Y313-F1
#
_entry.id   AF-A0AAV4Y313-F1
#
_cell.length_a   1.000
_cell.length_b   1.000
_cell.length_c   1.000
_cell.angle_alpha   90.00
_cell.angle_beta   90.00
_cell.angle_gamma   90.00
#
_symmetry.space_group_name_H-M   'P 1'
#
loop_
_entity.id
_entity.type
_entity.pdbx_description
1 polymer ?
#
loop_
_entity_poly.entity_id
_entity_poly.type
_entity_poly.pdbx_seq_one_letter_code
_entity_poly.pdbx_strand_id
1 'polypeptide(L)'
;MFSFLSHKEFRFLLPILPVALIICIVVILLINIPLSVYMGLIHQSGTTDATLHLSNTVNNDSKVLFLMPCHSAPYYSYIHRNISMKFLSCEPNFNNAVNYTDEADVFFFY
;
A
#
# COMPACT_ATOMS: atom_id res chain seq x y z
N MET A 1 -28.91 47.06 13.24
CA MET A 1 -27.98 46.28 14.08
C MET A 1 -28.66 44.99 14.56
N PHE A 2 -29.17 44.15 13.65
CA PHE A 2 -29.83 42.88 13.98
C PHE A 2 -29.11 41.64 13.40
N SER A 3 -27.99 41.85 12.69
CA SER A 3 -27.15 40.80 12.08
C SER A 3 -26.18 40.12 13.06
N PHE A 4 -26.25 40.44 14.36
CA PHE A 4 -25.35 39.91 15.40
C PHE A 4 -26.05 38.98 16.40
N LEU A 5 -27.33 38.65 16.21
CA LEU A 5 -27.97 37.60 17.02
C LEU A 5 -27.63 36.22 16.45
N SER A 6 -26.63 35.58 17.08
CA SER A 6 -26.04 34.29 16.67
C SER A 6 -27.03 33.13 16.46
N HIS A 7 -28.26 33.22 17.00
CA HIS A 7 -29.27 32.17 16.91
C HIS A 7 -30.21 32.29 15.69
N LYS A 8 -30.10 33.35 14.87
CA LYS A 8 -30.95 33.55 13.66
C LYS A 8 -30.24 33.28 12.33
N GLU A 9 -28.91 33.25 12.32
CA GLU A 9 -28.08 33.18 11.10
C GLU A 9 -27.91 31.75 10.53
N PHE A 10 -28.24 30.70 11.31
CA PHE A 10 -28.00 29.30 10.90
C PHE A 10 -28.83 28.86 9.66
N ARG A 11 -30.01 29.45 9.47
CA ARG A 11 -30.90 29.14 8.33
C ARG A 11 -30.38 29.70 7.00
N PHE A 12 -29.52 30.72 7.03
CA PHE A 12 -28.90 31.29 5.82
C PHE A 12 -27.71 30.46 5.33
N LEU A 13 -27.04 29.72 6.22
CA LEU A 13 -25.92 28.84 5.88
C LEU A 13 -26.38 27.47 5.37
N LEU A 14 -27.53 26.96 5.84
CA LEU A 14 -28.11 25.69 5.39
C LEU A 14 -28.22 25.51 3.86
N PRO A 15 -28.62 26.52 3.06
CA PRO A 15 -28.65 26.38 1.60
C PRO A 15 -27.27 26.46 0.94
N ILE A 16 -26.27 27.07 1.59
CA ILE A 16 -24.90 27.23 1.06
C ILE A 16 -24.03 26.00 1.38
N LEU A 17 -24.27 25.37 2.53
CA LEU A 17 -23.55 24.18 2.99
C LEU A 17 -23.51 23.03 1.97
N PRO A 18 -24.63 22.57 1.33
CA PRO A 18 -24.57 21.47 0.38
C PRO A 18 -23.74 21.83 -0.86
N VAL A 19 -23.80 23.08 -1.31
CA VAL A 19 -22.99 23.55 -2.45
C VAL A 19 -21.51 23.56 -2.09
N ALA A 20 -21.16 24.06 -0.91
CA ALA A 20 -19.79 24.05 -0.42
C ALA A 20 -19.23 22.63 -0.27
N LEU A 21 -20.02 21.69 0.27
CA LEU A 21 -19.64 20.29 0.41
C LEU A 21 -19.42 19.61 -0.95
N ILE A 22 -20.29 19.85 -1.94
CA ILE A 22 -20.12 19.32 -3.30
C ILE A 22 -18.80 19.83 -3.90
N ILE A 23 -18.50 21.12 -3.75
CA ILE A 23 -17.23 21.70 -4.23
C ILE A 23 -16.04 21.02 -3.55
N CYS A 24 -16.07 20.85 -2.22
CA CYS A 24 -15.01 20.15 -1.49
C CYS A 24 -14.82 18.71 -1.97
N ILE A 25 -15.91 17.95 -2.16
CA ILE A 25 -15.85 16.57 -2.64
C ILE A 25 -15.23 16.51 -4.03
N VAL A 26 -15.64 17.40 -4.94
CA VAL A 26 -15.07 17.47 -6.30
C VAL A 26 -13.57 17.74 -6.24
N VAL A 27 -13.11 18.70 -5.43
CA VAL A 27 -11.68 19.02 -5.26
C VAL A 27 -10.91 17.81 -4.70
N ILE A 28 -11.45 17.14 -3.68
CA ILE A 28 -10.84 15.94 -3.09
C ILE A 28 -10.69 14.85 -4.14
N LEU A 29 -11.74 14.57 -4.92
CA LEU A 29 -11.70 13.54 -5.96
C LEU A 29 -10.70 13.89 -7.07
N LEU A 30 -10.66 15.15 -7.51
CA LEU A 30 -9.74 15.60 -8.55
C LEU A 30 -8.27 15.42 -8.18
N ILE A 31 -7.92 15.51 -6.89
CA ILE A 31 -6.54 15.33 -6.43
C ILE A 31 -6.25 13.86 -6.11
N ASN A 32 -7.18 13.17 -5.45
CA ASN A 32 -6.93 11.81 -4.96
C ASN A 32 -7.07 10.74 -6.04
N ILE A 33 -7.94 10.92 -7.05
CA ILE A 33 -8.09 9.92 -8.11
C ILE A 33 -6.79 9.79 -8.92
N PRO A 34 -6.18 10.87 -9.47
CA PRO A 34 -4.93 10.76 -10.19
C PRO A 34 -3.79 10.20 -9.34
N LEU A 35 -3.72 10.63 -8.07
CA LEU A 35 -2.71 10.11 -7.13
C LEU A 35 -2.89 8.61 -6.87
N SER A 36 -4.13 8.15 -6.65
CA SER A 36 -4.45 6.74 -6.45
C SER A 36 -4.11 5.91 -7.68
N VAL A 37 -4.44 6.39 -8.89
CA VAL A 37 -4.09 5.71 -10.15
C VAL A 37 -2.57 5.64 -10.33
N TYR A 38 -1.85 6.73 -10.08
CA TYR A 38 -0.39 6.75 -10.18
C TYR A 38 0.26 5.79 -9.16
N MET A 39 -0.14 5.87 -7.89
CA MET A 39 0.41 5.01 -6.85
C MET A 39 0.07 3.53 -7.10
N GLY A 40 -1.16 3.27 -7.55
CA GLY A 40 -1.68 1.93 -7.78
C GLY A 40 -1.16 1.23 -9.04
N LEU A 41 -0.88 1.98 -10.12
CA LEU A 41 -0.48 1.38 -11.41
C LEU A 41 1.00 1.60 -11.75
N ILE A 42 1.63 2.65 -11.24
CA ILE A 42 3.01 3.00 -11.59
C ILE A 42 3.95 2.79 -10.41
N HIS A 43 3.63 3.34 -9.23
CA HIS A 43 4.55 3.26 -8.09
C HIS A 43 4.72 1.82 -7.56
N GLN A 44 3.61 1.08 -7.42
CA GLN A 44 3.64 -0.28 -6.87
C GLN A 44 3.81 -1.40 -7.91
N SER A 45 3.89 -1.08 -9.21
CA SER A 45 3.88 -2.12 -10.27
C SER A 45 5.20 -2.88 -10.43
N GLY A 46 6.31 -2.36 -9.92
CA GLY A 46 7.64 -2.94 -10.12
C GLY A 46 7.74 -4.40 -9.63
N THR A 47 7.32 -4.69 -8.39
CA THR A 47 7.42 -6.05 -7.85
C THR A 47 6.45 -7.00 -8.53
N THR A 48 5.25 -6.53 -8.90
CA THR A 48 4.26 -7.36 -9.60
C THR A 48 4.71 -7.74 -11.01
N ASP A 49 5.29 -6.80 -11.77
CA ASP A 49 5.76 -7.06 -13.13
C ASP A 49 7.01 -7.94 -13.12
N ALA A 50 7.94 -7.70 -12.19
CA ALA A 50 9.12 -8.55 -12.01
C ALA A 50 8.73 -10.01 -11.68
N THR A 51 7.78 -10.23 -10.78
CA THR A 51 7.29 -11.59 -10.48
C THR A 51 6.55 -12.20 -11.68
N LEU A 52 5.77 -11.42 -12.44
CA LEU A 52 5.12 -11.92 -13.65
C LEU A 52 6.14 -12.36 -14.72
N HIS A 53 7.20 -11.58 -14.90
CA HIS A 53 8.30 -11.98 -15.79
C HIS A 53 8.98 -13.25 -15.28
N LEU A 54 9.21 -13.32 -13.97
CA LEU A 54 9.80 -14.49 -13.32
C LEU A 54 8.92 -15.73 -13.51
N SER A 55 7.60 -15.64 -13.35
CA SER A 55 6.68 -16.78 -13.51
C SER A 55 6.71 -17.37 -14.93
N ASN A 56 7.04 -16.56 -15.94
CA ASN A 56 7.19 -17.01 -17.31
C ASN A 56 8.56 -17.62 -17.63
N THR A 57 9.59 -17.30 -16.85
CA THR A 57 10.98 -17.72 -17.11
C THR A 57 11.46 -18.88 -16.24
N VAL A 58 10.90 -19.08 -15.05
CA VAL A 58 11.32 -20.15 -14.11
C VAL A 58 10.89 -21.54 -14.56
N ASN A 59 11.78 -22.52 -14.43
CA ASN A 59 11.48 -23.94 -14.65
C ASN A 59 11.31 -24.68 -13.31
N ASN A 60 10.87 -25.95 -13.35
CA ASN A 60 10.62 -26.75 -12.14
C ASN A 60 11.86 -26.95 -11.24
N ASP A 61 13.07 -26.87 -11.80
CA ASP A 61 14.33 -26.99 -11.04
C ASP A 61 14.90 -25.64 -10.57
N SER A 62 14.22 -24.53 -10.88
CA SER A 62 14.69 -23.20 -10.53
C SER A 62 14.58 -22.95 -9.03
N LYS A 63 15.56 -22.24 -8.47
CA LYS A 63 15.54 -21.76 -7.09
C LYS A 63 15.53 -20.25 -7.10
N VAL A 64 14.58 -19.65 -6.38
CA VAL A 64 14.41 -18.19 -6.34
C VAL A 64 14.59 -17.70 -4.91
N LEU A 65 15.43 -16.69 -4.74
CA LEU A 65 15.61 -15.98 -3.48
C LEU A 65 15.18 -14.52 -3.65
N PHE A 66 14.23 -14.08 -2.83
CA PHE A 66 13.75 -12.70 -2.81
C PHE A 66 14.53 -11.90 -1.75
N LEU A 67 15.48 -11.07 -2.18
CA LEU A 67 16.28 -10.17 -1.33
C LEU A 67 15.63 -8.78 -1.24
N MET A 68 14.43 -8.76 -0.69
CA MET A 68 13.59 -7.58 -0.52
C MET A 68 12.83 -7.70 0.80
N PRO A 69 12.18 -6.62 1.31
CA PRO A 69 11.41 -6.73 2.53
C PRO A 69 10.36 -7.85 2.43
N CYS A 70 10.11 -8.54 3.54
CA CYS A 70 9.21 -9.68 3.57
C CYS A 70 7.82 -9.31 3.02
N HIS A 71 7.17 -10.25 2.32
CA HIS A 71 5.83 -10.09 1.72
C HIS A 71 5.66 -8.92 0.71
N SER A 72 6.77 -8.36 0.19
CA SER A 72 6.71 -7.21 -0.73
C SER A 72 6.52 -7.59 -2.21
N ALA A 73 6.70 -8.86 -2.56
CA ALA A 73 6.43 -9.38 -3.90
C ALA A 73 5.36 -10.47 -3.85
N PRO A 74 4.46 -10.52 -4.87
CA PRO A 74 3.55 -11.64 -4.99
C PRO A 74 4.37 -12.92 -5.20
N TYR A 75 4.00 -13.99 -4.51
CA TYR A 75 4.78 -15.22 -4.45
C TYR A 75 4.11 -16.28 -5.33
N TYR A 76 3.61 -17.36 -4.73
CA TYR A 76 2.78 -18.38 -5.39
C TYR A 76 1.51 -17.85 -6.07
N SER A 77 1.07 -16.63 -5.75
CA SER A 77 -0.07 -15.97 -6.42
C SER A 77 0.20 -15.68 -7.89
N TYR A 78 1.47 -15.54 -8.29
CA TYR A 78 1.88 -15.33 -9.68
C TYR A 78 2.70 -16.53 -10.20
N ILE A 79 3.49 -17.17 -9.34
CA ILE A 79 4.32 -18.33 -9.70
C ILE A 79 3.57 -19.61 -9.31
N HIS A 80 2.68 -20.06 -10.19
CA HIS A 80 1.86 -21.27 -9.98
C HIS A 80 2.63 -22.58 -10.24
N ARG A 81 3.86 -22.68 -9.74
CA ARG A 81 4.73 -23.87 -9.88
C ARG A 81 5.37 -24.21 -8.55
N ASN A 82 5.41 -25.49 -8.21
CA ASN A 82 6.05 -25.98 -7.00
C ASN A 82 7.59 -25.96 -7.14
N ILE A 83 8.18 -24.78 -6.96
CA ILE A 83 9.63 -24.56 -7.04
C ILE A 83 10.15 -24.08 -5.68
N SER A 84 11.44 -24.29 -5.43
CA SER A 84 12.06 -23.83 -4.19
C SER A 84 12.21 -22.32 -4.23
N MET A 85 11.38 -21.64 -3.45
CA MET A 85 11.42 -20.18 -3.28
C MET A 85 11.68 -19.87 -1.80
N LYS A 86 12.40 -18.78 -1.54
CA LYS A 86 12.62 -18.24 -0.18
C LYS A 86 12.59 -16.71 -0.23
N PHE A 87 12.08 -16.08 0.82
CA PHE A 87 12.18 -14.64 1.09
C PHE A 87 12.86 -14.43 2.46
N LEU A 88 13.32 -13.20 2.73
CA LEU A 88 13.87 -12.83 4.03
C LEU A 88 12.78 -12.93 5.11
N SER A 89 12.96 -13.77 6.13
CA SER A 89 11.99 -13.93 7.21
C SER A 89 11.90 -12.66 8.06
N CYS A 90 10.66 -12.30 8.43
CA CYS A 90 10.34 -11.22 9.36
C CYS A 90 9.38 -11.70 10.46
N GLU A 91 9.49 -12.97 10.83
CA GLU A 91 8.70 -13.51 11.94
C GLU A 91 8.97 -12.70 13.24
N PRO A 92 7.98 -12.59 14.14
CA PRO A 92 8.23 -12.02 15.45
C PRO A 92 8.95 -13.01 16.37
N ASN A 93 9.51 -12.50 17.47
CA ASN A 93 10.20 -13.29 18.49
C ASN A 93 9.25 -14.19 19.31
N PHE A 94 8.88 -15.35 18.80
CA PHE A 94 8.01 -16.28 19.54
C PHE A 94 8.67 -16.92 20.78
N ASN A 95 10.01 -16.96 20.81
CA ASN A 95 10.78 -17.64 21.85
C ASN A 95 11.28 -16.68 22.95
N ASN A 96 10.88 -15.41 22.94
CA ASN A 96 11.36 -14.37 23.87
C ASN A 96 12.90 -14.34 24.01
N ALA A 97 13.62 -14.55 22.91
CA ALA A 97 15.07 -14.41 22.92
C ALA A 97 15.48 -12.96 23.24
N VAL A 98 16.49 -12.79 24.10
CA VAL A 98 16.85 -11.49 24.72
C VAL A 98 17.41 -10.47 23.70
N ASN A 99 17.92 -10.93 22.55
CA ASN A 99 18.42 -10.12 21.45
C ASN A 99 17.89 -10.66 20.11
N TYR A 100 16.57 -10.73 19.96
CA TYR A 100 15.98 -11.20 18.71
C TYR A 100 16.05 -10.12 17.63
N THR A 101 16.59 -10.49 16.47
CA THR A 101 16.51 -9.74 15.22
C THR A 101 16.10 -10.73 14.14
N ASP A 102 15.14 -10.35 13.30
CA ASP A 102 14.73 -11.18 12.18
C ASP A 102 15.72 -11.11 11.01
N GLU A 103 15.56 -12.00 10.03
CA GLU A 103 16.48 -12.12 8.89
C GLU A 103 16.45 -10.87 8.00
N ALA A 104 15.28 -10.24 7.84
CA ALA A 104 15.16 -9.04 7.02
C ALA A 104 15.89 -7.85 7.69
N ASP A 105 15.72 -7.68 9.00
CA ASP A 105 16.43 -6.63 9.75
C ASP A 105 17.95 -6.82 9.69
N VAL A 106 18.43 -8.06 9.83
CA VAL A 106 19.87 -8.37 9.68
C VAL A 106 20.35 -8.03 8.25
N PHE A 107 19.55 -8.26 7.22
CA PHE A 107 19.96 -7.97 5.85
C PHE A 107 20.01 -6.46 5.52
N PHE A 108 19.09 -5.66 6.07
CA PHE A 108 18.97 -4.23 5.75
C PHE A 108 19.70 -3.29 6.70
N PHE A 109 19.89 -3.69 7.96
CA PHE A 109 20.44 -2.83 9.02
C PHE A 109 21.77 -3.30 9.59
N TYR A 110 22.34 -4.40 9.08
CA TYR A 110 23.67 -4.90 9.44
C TYR A 110 24.64 -4.81 8.25
#